data_AF-A0A962TJ30-F1
#
_entry.id   AF-A0A962TJ30-F1
#
_cell.length_a   1.000
_cell.length_b   1.000
_cell.length_c   1.000
_cell.angle_alpha   90.00
_cell.angle_beta   90.00
_cell.angle_gamma   90.00
#
_symmetry.space_group_name_H-M   'P 1'
#
loop_
_entity.id
_entity.type
_entity.pdbx_description
1 polymer ?
#
loop_
_entity_poly.entity_id
_entity_poly.type
_entity_poly.pdbx_seq_one_letter_code
_entity_poly.pdbx_strand_id
1 'polypeptide(L)'
;MHENHQDFSASRIGLALSGGGFRAAAFHAGVLRRLADNGWIEQVQQISSVSGGSLFTGLVFHASGYRWPTSKQYLEDVLPYIRCLITKKSLQADALRSLLFNPLNWCFLLSRANVLARSIESLWAISATLDQLPQYPVWSINGTTAENGRRFRFKNGMAGDYEIGYAHMPKFKLAGAMAMSAAFPGGIGPLTFDATAYEWRKKETWDSIQPPEPIKPEYAQLHLYDGGVYDNLGIEPFFDVGKQAFKKTDDKNNVFDFMVLSDGGAPYPRGAIPSPLHPCRLKRVADIGFDQARAIRVRSFVNFLQNNNASGMYLQIGSDPLKNIERYVMKRSDRSKPKSSIEWLTSDYIRKAVCYPTTLRRMVVEDFNLLVRHGYETTQWNELLLPNSDK
;
A
#
# COMPACT_ATOMS: atom_id res chain seq x y z
N MET A 1 -20.94 -12.15 -34.42
CA MET A 1 -20.19 -11.27 -33.50
C MET A 1 -20.08 -12.01 -32.19
N HIS A 2 -18.91 -12.58 -31.88
CA HIS A 2 -18.68 -13.24 -30.61
C HIS A 2 -18.36 -12.16 -29.58
N GLU A 3 -19.31 -11.88 -28.70
CA GLU A 3 -19.03 -11.15 -27.47
C GLU A 3 -18.09 -12.02 -26.64
N ASN A 4 -16.81 -11.65 -26.59
CA ASN A 4 -15.85 -12.25 -25.68
C ASN A 4 -16.28 -11.90 -24.25
N HIS A 5 -17.07 -12.77 -23.64
CA HIS A 5 -17.35 -12.74 -22.21
C HIS A 5 -16.04 -13.01 -21.46
N GLN A 6 -15.38 -11.96 -20.99
CA GLN A 6 -14.32 -12.10 -19.99
C GLN A 6 -14.98 -12.37 -18.64
N ASP A 7 -14.90 -13.61 -18.19
CA ASP A 7 -15.27 -14.01 -16.85
C ASP A 7 -14.22 -13.45 -15.87
N PHE A 8 -14.61 -12.43 -15.10
CA PHE A 8 -13.74 -11.81 -14.09
C PHE A 8 -13.31 -12.81 -13.00
N SER A 9 -13.94 -13.99 -12.90
CA SER A 9 -13.51 -15.07 -12.00
C SER A 9 -12.13 -15.66 -12.37
N ALA A 10 -11.66 -15.46 -13.61
CA ALA A 10 -10.40 -16.00 -14.12
C ALA A 10 -9.23 -14.99 -14.14
N SER A 11 -9.47 -13.72 -13.80
CA SER A 11 -8.44 -12.70 -13.78
C SER A 11 -7.42 -12.93 -12.66
N ARG A 12 -6.19 -12.49 -12.89
CA ARG A 12 -5.12 -12.51 -11.88
C ARG A 12 -4.91 -11.08 -11.41
N ILE A 13 -5.07 -10.85 -10.12
CA ILE A 13 -5.11 -9.51 -9.55
C ILE A 13 -3.74 -9.07 -9.03
N GLY A 14 -3.27 -7.90 -9.48
CA GLY A 14 -2.22 -7.12 -8.86
C GLY A 14 -2.81 -6.08 -7.92
N LEU A 15 -2.49 -6.15 -6.64
CA LEU A 15 -3.07 -5.29 -5.61
C LEU A 15 -2.03 -4.27 -5.11
N ALA A 16 -2.25 -2.99 -5.42
CA ALA A 16 -1.42 -1.89 -4.93
C ALA A 16 -2.12 -1.16 -3.77
N LEU A 17 -1.45 -1.07 -2.62
CA LEU A 17 -1.98 -0.51 -1.38
C LEU A 17 -1.11 0.67 -0.92
N SER A 18 -1.65 1.87 -1.04
CA SER A 18 -0.92 3.11 -0.79
C SER A 18 -0.56 3.36 0.68
N GLY A 19 0.29 4.35 0.90
CA GLY A 19 0.57 4.88 2.24
C GLY A 19 -0.54 5.77 2.81
N GLY A 20 -0.45 6.08 4.12
CA GLY A 20 -1.42 6.94 4.81
C GLY A 20 -1.75 6.56 6.27
N GLY A 21 -0.91 5.74 6.93
CA GLY A 21 -1.11 5.32 8.32
C GLY A 21 -2.37 4.47 8.52
N PHE A 22 -2.97 4.51 9.71
CA PHE A 22 -4.19 3.73 9.99
C PHE A 22 -5.41 4.16 9.18
N ARG A 23 -5.44 5.40 8.66
CA ARG A 23 -6.48 5.84 7.71
C ARG A 23 -6.47 4.94 6.47
N ALA A 24 -5.31 4.83 5.83
CA ALA A 24 -5.14 3.98 4.65
C ALA A 24 -5.41 2.52 4.98
N ALA A 25 -4.88 2.01 6.11
CA ALA A 25 -5.12 0.64 6.55
C ALA A 25 -6.63 0.30 6.67
N ALA A 26 -7.42 1.15 7.32
CA ALA A 26 -8.87 0.92 7.47
C ALA A 26 -9.61 1.07 6.14
N PHE A 27 -9.20 2.00 5.27
CA PHE A 27 -9.75 2.13 3.92
C PHE A 27 -9.47 0.86 3.08
N HIS A 28 -8.23 0.36 3.09
CA HIS A 28 -7.86 -0.89 2.41
C HIS A 28 -8.62 -2.09 2.98
N ALA A 29 -8.89 -2.13 4.29
CA ALA A 29 -9.73 -3.16 4.89
C ALA A 29 -11.16 -3.17 4.30
N GLY A 30 -11.70 -2.00 3.98
CA GLY A 30 -12.94 -1.87 3.21
C GLY A 30 -12.85 -2.39 1.78
N VAL A 31 -11.75 -2.06 1.09
CA VAL A 31 -11.50 -2.55 -0.27
C VAL A 31 -11.40 -4.06 -0.31
N LEU A 32 -10.58 -4.67 0.55
CA LEU A 32 -10.47 -6.13 0.61
C LEU A 32 -11.79 -6.77 1.04
N ARG A 33 -12.57 -6.15 1.93
CA ARG A 33 -13.91 -6.66 2.28
C ARG A 33 -14.80 -6.78 1.04
N ARG A 34 -14.82 -5.77 0.16
CA ARG A 34 -15.61 -5.84 -1.07
C ARG A 34 -15.07 -6.90 -2.03
N LEU A 35 -13.74 -6.99 -2.17
CA LEU A 35 -13.11 -8.08 -2.95
C LEU A 35 -13.49 -9.46 -2.38
N ALA A 36 -13.57 -9.61 -1.06
CA ALA A 36 -13.95 -10.85 -0.40
C ALA A 36 -15.41 -11.23 -0.66
N ASP A 37 -16.33 -10.26 -0.56
CA ASP A 37 -17.75 -10.48 -0.88
C ASP A 37 -17.94 -11.00 -2.32
N ASN A 38 -17.03 -10.63 -3.24
CA ASN A 38 -17.05 -11.08 -4.63
C ASN A 38 -16.23 -12.36 -4.89
N GLY A 39 -15.52 -12.92 -3.90
CA GLY A 39 -14.61 -14.05 -4.10
C GLY A 39 -13.33 -13.71 -4.89
N TRP A 40 -12.92 -12.44 -4.93
CA TRP A 40 -11.78 -11.95 -5.70
C TRP A 40 -10.47 -11.94 -4.90
N ILE A 41 -10.50 -12.10 -3.58
CA ILE A 41 -9.27 -12.15 -2.77
C ILE A 41 -8.38 -13.32 -3.21
N GLU A 42 -8.97 -14.47 -3.55
CA GLU A 42 -8.28 -15.67 -4.01
C GLU A 42 -7.51 -15.48 -5.32
N GLN A 43 -7.90 -14.48 -6.12
CA GLN A 43 -7.27 -14.17 -7.39
C GLN A 43 -6.03 -13.27 -7.27
N VAL A 44 -5.77 -12.70 -6.09
CA VAL A 44 -4.62 -11.85 -5.86
C VAL A 44 -3.34 -12.67 -6.01
N GLN A 45 -2.51 -12.29 -7.00
CA GLN A 45 -1.22 -12.92 -7.27
C GLN A 45 -0.05 -12.07 -6.79
N GLN A 46 -0.24 -10.75 -6.75
CA GLN A 46 0.79 -9.81 -6.33
C GLN A 46 0.23 -8.73 -5.42
N ILE A 47 1.03 -8.35 -4.43
CA ILE A 47 0.73 -7.24 -3.54
C ILE A 47 1.92 -6.30 -3.54
N SER A 48 1.66 -5.01 -3.71
CA SER A 48 2.64 -3.95 -3.53
C SER A 48 2.10 -2.99 -2.50
N SER A 49 2.84 -2.77 -1.42
CA SER A 49 2.35 -1.98 -0.30
C SER A 49 3.34 -0.91 0.12
N VAL A 50 2.79 0.18 0.68
CA VAL A 50 3.55 1.31 1.20
C VAL A 50 2.98 1.70 2.56
N SER A 51 3.83 1.93 3.56
CA SER A 51 3.46 2.54 4.84
C SER A 51 2.23 1.89 5.51
N GLY A 52 1.11 2.61 5.63
CA GLY A 52 -0.16 2.09 6.16
C GLY A 52 -0.65 0.84 5.43
N GLY A 53 -0.48 0.76 4.11
CA GLY A 53 -0.76 -0.44 3.32
C GLY A 53 0.13 -1.62 3.70
N SER A 54 1.41 -1.39 4.03
CA SER A 54 2.33 -2.44 4.48
C SER A 54 1.98 -2.96 5.88
N LEU A 55 1.58 -2.05 6.78
CA LEU A 55 1.09 -2.43 8.11
C LEU A 55 -0.19 -3.28 8.00
N PHE A 56 -1.14 -2.86 7.16
CA PHE A 56 -2.37 -3.59 6.91
C PHE A 56 -2.09 -4.97 6.30
N THR A 57 -1.26 -5.05 5.26
CA THR A 57 -0.93 -6.32 4.59
C THR A 57 -0.26 -7.30 5.55
N GLY A 58 0.68 -6.83 6.36
CA GLY A 58 1.31 -7.69 7.38
C GLY A 58 0.33 -8.19 8.44
N LEU A 59 -0.66 -7.38 8.83
CA LEU A 59 -1.73 -7.81 9.72
C LEU A 59 -2.65 -8.84 9.07
N VAL A 60 -2.96 -8.70 7.78
CA VAL A 60 -3.71 -9.70 7.01
C VAL A 60 -2.99 -11.03 7.05
N PHE A 61 -1.71 -11.07 6.63
CA PHE A 61 -0.91 -12.31 6.68
C PHE A 61 -0.81 -12.88 8.09
N HIS A 62 -0.57 -12.05 9.10
CA HIS A 62 -0.43 -12.54 10.48
C HIS A 62 -1.74 -13.18 10.99
N ALA A 63 -2.89 -12.53 10.77
CA ALA A 63 -4.18 -13.02 11.23
C ALA A 63 -4.62 -14.32 10.53
N SER A 64 -4.14 -14.57 9.32
CA SER A 64 -4.38 -15.79 8.54
C SER A 64 -3.29 -16.85 8.69
N GLY A 65 -2.40 -16.72 9.69
CA GLY A 65 -1.34 -17.71 9.96
C GLY A 65 -0.23 -17.72 8.90
N TYR A 66 0.17 -16.54 8.43
CA TYR A 66 1.17 -16.30 7.38
C TYR A 66 0.82 -16.96 6.05
N ARG A 67 -0.47 -16.94 5.70
CA ARG A 67 -1.01 -17.33 4.39
C ARG A 67 -1.88 -16.20 3.85
N TRP A 68 -2.19 -16.20 2.56
CA TRP A 68 -3.24 -15.29 2.07
C TRP A 68 -4.62 -15.86 2.42
N PRO A 69 -5.52 -15.07 3.03
CA PRO A 69 -6.80 -15.60 3.47
C PRO A 69 -7.72 -15.94 2.31
N THR A 70 -8.63 -16.88 2.53
CA THR A 70 -9.82 -17.01 1.67
C THR A 70 -10.79 -15.87 1.95
N SER A 71 -11.72 -15.61 1.04
CA SER A 71 -12.77 -14.61 1.21
C SER A 71 -13.57 -14.84 2.49
N LYS A 72 -13.92 -16.10 2.80
CA LYS A 72 -14.59 -16.47 4.05
C LYS A 72 -13.75 -16.13 5.28
N GLN A 73 -12.49 -16.58 5.31
CA GLN A 73 -11.58 -16.31 6.43
C GLN A 73 -11.35 -14.80 6.62
N TYR A 74 -11.29 -14.05 5.52
CA TYR A 74 -11.13 -12.61 5.58
C TYR A 74 -12.30 -11.93 6.30
N LEU A 75 -13.52 -12.30 5.94
CA LEU A 75 -14.75 -11.72 6.47
C LEU A 75 -15.01 -12.13 7.93
N GLU A 76 -14.80 -13.40 8.27
CA GLU A 76 -15.15 -13.97 9.57
C GLU A 76 -14.04 -13.76 10.62
N ASP A 77 -12.76 -13.82 10.24
CA ASP A 77 -11.63 -13.82 11.19
C ASP A 77 -10.73 -12.60 11.05
N VAL A 78 -10.18 -12.36 9.84
CA VAL A 78 -9.11 -11.37 9.63
C VAL A 78 -9.61 -9.94 9.83
N LEU A 79 -10.71 -9.55 9.20
CA LEU A 79 -11.24 -8.20 9.32
C LEU A 79 -11.68 -7.88 10.76
N PRO A 80 -12.41 -8.75 11.48
CA PRO A 80 -12.70 -8.55 12.90
C PRO A 80 -11.45 -8.47 13.79
N TYR A 81 -10.42 -9.28 13.52
CA TYR A 81 -9.13 -9.20 14.22
C TYR A 81 -8.46 -7.83 14.03
N ILE A 82 -8.34 -7.39 12.78
CA ILE A 82 -7.74 -6.09 12.43
C ILE A 82 -8.50 -4.94 13.11
N ARG A 83 -9.83 -4.98 13.05
CA ARG A 83 -10.70 -4.01 13.75
C ARG A 83 -10.39 -3.98 15.24
N CYS A 84 -10.37 -5.15 15.89
CA CYS A 84 -10.10 -5.27 17.32
C CYS A 84 -8.73 -4.70 17.68
N LEU A 85 -7.69 -5.02 16.90
CA LEU A 85 -6.32 -4.61 17.17
C LEU A 85 -6.12 -3.10 17.01
N ILE A 86 -6.53 -2.53 15.87
CA ILE A 86 -6.36 -1.09 15.55
C ILE A 86 -7.18 -0.21 16.50
N THR A 87 -8.33 -0.69 16.98
CA THR A 87 -9.21 0.07 17.88
C THR A 87 -8.88 -0.09 19.35
N LYS A 88 -8.14 -1.14 19.76
CA LYS A 88 -7.72 -1.34 21.15
C LYS A 88 -6.28 -0.92 21.43
N LYS A 89 -5.38 -1.08 20.46
CA LYS A 89 -3.94 -0.88 20.67
C LYS A 89 -3.45 0.36 19.91
N SER A 90 -2.61 1.15 20.56
CA SER A 90 -1.92 2.27 19.90
C SER A 90 -0.47 1.92 19.65
N LEU A 91 -0.11 1.75 18.38
CA LEU A 91 1.27 1.47 17.98
C LEU A 91 2.18 2.68 18.25
N GLN A 92 1.70 3.90 17.97
CA GLN A 92 2.45 5.13 18.25
C GLN A 92 2.71 5.34 19.75
N ALA A 93 1.73 5.07 20.61
CA ALA A 93 1.91 5.24 22.06
C ALA A 93 2.87 4.19 22.63
N ASP A 94 2.80 2.94 22.17
CA ASP A 94 3.73 1.91 22.60
C ASP A 94 5.16 2.19 22.12
N ALA A 95 5.33 2.61 20.86
CA ALA A 95 6.64 3.02 20.35
C ALA A 95 7.23 4.19 21.16
N LEU A 96 6.41 5.19 21.49
CA LEU A 96 6.85 6.31 22.33
C LEU A 96 7.20 5.87 23.76
N ARG A 97 6.39 4.99 24.37
CA ARG A 97 6.65 4.41 25.69
C ARG A 97 7.94 3.59 25.68
N SER A 98 8.13 2.75 24.66
CA SER A 98 9.33 1.95 24.47
C SER A 98 10.57 2.83 24.31
N LEU A 99 10.46 3.97 23.60
CA LEU A 99 11.55 4.94 23.48
C LEU A 99 11.86 5.64 24.81
N LEU A 100 10.84 6.08 25.55
CA LEU A 100 11.03 6.87 26.77
C LEU A 100 11.51 6.04 27.97
N PHE A 101 10.98 4.82 28.13
CA PHE A 101 11.18 4.02 29.35
C PHE A 101 12.18 2.87 29.21
N ASN A 102 12.76 2.66 28.01
CA ASN A 102 13.85 1.70 27.83
C ASN A 102 15.13 2.46 27.43
N PRO A 103 16.10 2.64 28.34
CA PRO A 103 17.32 3.42 28.06
C PRO A 103 18.17 2.81 26.95
N LEU A 104 18.06 1.50 26.68
CA LEU A 104 18.70 0.86 25.52
C LEU A 104 18.12 1.32 24.18
N ASN A 105 16.93 1.93 24.16
CA ASN A 105 16.34 2.49 22.95
C ASN A 105 16.78 3.94 22.69
N TRP A 106 17.48 4.60 23.62
CA TRP A 106 17.95 5.96 23.43
C TRP A 106 19.06 6.05 22.38
N CYS A 107 19.77 4.96 22.09
CA CYS A 107 20.66 4.89 20.93
C CYS A 107 19.91 4.96 19.59
N PHE A 108 18.59 4.71 19.57
CA PHE A 108 17.73 4.82 18.39
C PHE A 108 16.90 6.11 18.36
N LEU A 109 17.27 7.15 19.13
CA LEU A 109 16.53 8.43 19.17
C LEU A 109 16.36 9.05 17.77
N LEU A 110 17.33 8.80 16.88
CA LEU A 110 17.38 9.23 15.48
C LEU A 110 16.92 8.15 14.48
N SER A 111 16.76 6.90 14.91
CA SER A 111 16.35 5.73 14.10
C SER A 111 15.10 5.06 14.67
N ARG A 112 14.02 5.84 14.84
CA ARG A 112 12.80 5.41 15.54
C ARG A 112 12.03 4.32 14.79
N ALA A 113 12.38 4.03 13.53
CA ALA A 113 11.86 2.87 12.80
C ALA A 113 12.23 1.54 13.48
N ASN A 114 13.40 1.43 14.11
CA ASN A 114 13.77 0.25 14.90
C ASN A 114 12.86 0.08 16.13
N VAL A 115 12.47 1.18 16.76
CA VAL A 115 11.53 1.17 17.90
C VAL A 115 10.13 0.79 17.43
N LEU A 116 9.71 1.27 16.25
CA LEU A 116 8.46 0.85 15.63
C LEU A 116 8.45 -0.65 15.32
N ALA A 117 9.54 -1.20 14.77
CA ALA A 117 9.67 -2.64 14.51
C ALA A 117 9.50 -3.46 15.79
N ARG A 118 10.17 -3.06 16.89
CA ARG A 118 10.00 -3.69 18.20
C ARG A 118 8.56 -3.60 18.72
N SER A 119 7.88 -2.48 18.47
CA SER A 119 6.49 -2.30 18.88
C SER A 119 5.54 -3.19 18.07
N ILE A 120 5.81 -3.37 16.77
CA ILE A 120 5.07 -4.34 15.94
C ILE A 120 5.29 -5.77 16.47
N GLU A 121 6.52 -6.15 16.78
CA GLU A 121 6.81 -7.47 17.36
C GLU A 121 6.11 -7.70 18.70
N SER A 122 6.20 -6.74 19.63
CA SER A 122 5.68 -6.92 20.99
C SER A 122 4.16 -6.78 21.08
N LEU A 123 3.59 -5.78 20.41
CA LEU A 123 2.19 -5.38 20.57
C LEU A 123 1.27 -6.06 19.54
N TRP A 124 1.80 -6.43 18.37
CA TRP A 124 1.07 -7.22 17.36
C TRP A 124 1.50 -8.68 17.30
N ALA A 125 2.48 -9.12 18.11
CA ALA A 125 3.00 -10.49 18.12
C ALA A 125 3.47 -10.98 16.73
N ILE A 126 3.93 -10.06 15.86
CA ILE A 126 4.45 -10.39 14.54
C ILE A 126 5.95 -10.66 14.67
N SER A 127 6.32 -11.91 14.90
CA SER A 127 7.72 -12.36 14.99
C SER A 127 8.23 -13.04 13.72
N ALA A 128 7.40 -13.13 12.68
CA ALA A 128 7.77 -13.85 11.47
C ALA A 128 8.91 -13.20 10.69
N THR A 129 9.60 -14.04 9.91
CA THR A 129 10.66 -13.66 8.98
C THR A 129 10.15 -13.64 7.54
N LEU A 130 10.91 -13.02 6.63
CA LEU A 130 10.49 -12.85 5.25
C LEU A 130 10.35 -14.18 4.47
N ASP A 131 11.07 -15.23 4.89
CA ASP A 131 10.99 -16.58 4.31
C ASP A 131 9.77 -17.39 4.78
N GLN A 132 9.12 -16.99 5.87
CA GLN A 132 7.89 -17.60 6.36
C GLN A 132 6.65 -17.12 5.60
N LEU A 133 6.80 -16.08 4.77
CA LEU A 133 5.74 -15.63 3.87
C LEU A 133 5.55 -16.65 2.74
N PRO A 134 4.31 -16.83 2.25
CA PRO A 134 4.05 -17.76 1.17
C PRO A 134 4.67 -17.25 -0.13
N GLN A 135 4.89 -18.16 -1.08
CA GLN A 135 5.35 -17.78 -2.41
C GLN A 135 4.31 -16.93 -3.17
N TYR A 136 3.02 -17.16 -2.92
CA TYR A 136 1.90 -16.40 -3.51
C TYR A 136 0.86 -15.98 -2.45
N PRO A 137 0.26 -14.78 -2.60
CA PRO A 137 0.64 -13.74 -3.53
C PRO A 137 2.03 -13.20 -3.19
N VAL A 138 2.76 -12.82 -4.24
CA VAL A 138 4.09 -12.25 -4.08
C VAL A 138 3.97 -10.85 -3.51
N TRP A 139 4.51 -10.63 -2.32
CA TRP A 139 4.42 -9.35 -1.63
C TRP A 139 5.71 -8.52 -1.76
N SER A 140 5.58 -7.32 -2.34
CA SER A 140 6.61 -6.29 -2.42
C SER A 140 6.35 -5.21 -1.38
N ILE A 141 7.16 -5.18 -0.33
CA ILE A 141 7.14 -4.14 0.72
C ILE A 141 8.08 -3.02 0.27
N ASN A 142 7.54 -1.84 -0.04
CA ASN A 142 8.32 -0.76 -0.65
C ASN A 142 8.91 0.20 0.38
N GLY A 143 10.11 0.67 0.06
CA GLY A 143 10.91 1.65 0.79
C GLY A 143 11.68 2.56 -0.18
N THR A 144 12.37 3.54 0.40
CA THR A 144 13.26 4.44 -0.35
C THR A 144 14.65 4.39 0.25
N THR A 145 15.65 4.05 -0.54
CA THR A 145 17.07 4.10 -0.15
C THR A 145 17.50 5.56 -0.10
N ALA A 146 18.08 6.01 1.02
CA ALA A 146 18.52 7.40 1.19
C ALA A 146 19.77 7.73 0.34
N GLU A 147 20.65 6.76 0.18
CA GLU A 147 21.97 6.93 -0.43
C GLU A 147 21.88 7.24 -1.93
N ASN A 148 20.91 6.65 -2.64
CA ASN A 148 20.74 6.80 -4.09
C ASN A 148 19.34 7.30 -4.51
N GLY A 149 18.41 7.45 -3.57
CA GLY A 149 17.03 7.89 -3.84
C GLY A 149 16.20 6.89 -4.66
N ARG A 150 16.59 5.60 -4.70
CA ARG A 150 15.89 4.56 -5.46
C ARG A 150 14.89 3.79 -4.61
N ARG A 151 13.98 3.10 -5.30
CA ARG A 151 12.99 2.22 -4.67
C ARG A 151 13.69 0.99 -4.10
N PHE A 152 13.76 0.93 -2.78
CA PHE A 152 14.12 -0.28 -2.06
C PHE A 152 12.89 -1.17 -1.94
N ARG A 153 13.07 -2.49 -2.03
CA ARG A 153 11.96 -3.43 -1.79
C ARG A 153 12.41 -4.67 -1.03
N PHE A 154 11.54 -5.17 -0.18
CA PHE A 154 11.59 -6.55 0.31
C PHE A 154 10.57 -7.39 -0.47
N LYS A 155 11.02 -8.52 -1.03
CA LYS A 155 10.21 -9.42 -1.87
C LYS A 155 10.78 -10.84 -1.82
N ASN A 156 10.00 -11.85 -1.41
CA ASN A 156 10.39 -13.27 -1.36
C ASN A 156 11.77 -13.52 -0.71
N GLY A 157 12.00 -12.96 0.48
CA GLY A 157 13.29 -13.08 1.17
C GLY A 157 14.46 -12.37 0.49
N MET A 158 14.24 -11.60 -0.58
CA MET A 158 15.23 -10.71 -1.19
C MET A 158 14.97 -9.27 -0.78
N ALA A 159 16.02 -8.48 -0.67
CA ALA A 159 15.97 -7.06 -0.35
C ALA A 159 16.93 -6.28 -1.24
N GLY A 160 16.54 -5.10 -1.72
CA GLY A 160 17.46 -4.26 -2.48
C GLY A 160 16.80 -3.28 -3.43
N ASP A 161 17.65 -2.62 -4.22
CA ASP A 161 17.28 -1.76 -5.33
C ASP A 161 18.14 -2.09 -6.57
N TYR A 162 17.82 -1.51 -7.72
CA TYR A 162 18.49 -1.87 -8.96
C TYR A 162 19.91 -1.27 -9.10
N GLU A 163 20.27 -0.25 -8.31
CA GLU A 163 21.59 0.39 -8.37
C GLU A 163 22.56 -0.24 -7.37
N ILE A 164 22.12 -0.54 -6.15
CA ILE A 164 22.94 -1.22 -5.14
C ILE A 164 22.97 -2.72 -5.36
N GLY A 165 21.95 -3.28 -6.01
CA GLY A 165 21.77 -4.72 -6.18
C GLY A 165 20.81 -5.30 -5.14
N TYR A 166 20.72 -6.63 -5.13
CA TYR A 166 19.80 -7.37 -4.28
C TYR A 166 20.55 -8.36 -3.41
N ALA A 167 20.22 -8.38 -2.12
CA ALA A 167 20.72 -9.32 -1.14
C ALA A 167 19.64 -10.34 -0.76
N HIS A 168 20.07 -11.56 -0.47
CA HIS A 168 19.21 -12.58 0.11
C HIS A 168 19.17 -12.43 1.64
N MET A 169 17.99 -12.13 2.17
CA MET A 169 17.72 -11.81 3.58
C MET A 169 16.57 -12.64 4.17
N PRO A 170 16.64 -13.99 4.14
CA PRO A 170 15.52 -14.85 4.53
C PRO A 170 15.12 -14.68 6.00
N LYS A 171 16.13 -14.56 6.88
CA LYS A 171 15.95 -14.41 8.33
C LYS A 171 15.62 -12.98 8.77
N PHE A 172 15.49 -12.04 7.83
CA PHE A 172 15.13 -10.67 8.19
C PHE A 172 13.69 -10.64 8.70
N LYS A 173 13.47 -9.92 9.80
CA LYS A 173 12.16 -9.88 10.46
C LYS A 173 11.16 -9.07 9.64
N LEU A 174 9.97 -9.62 9.47
CA LEU A 174 8.86 -8.98 8.77
C LEU A 174 8.48 -7.63 9.41
N ALA A 175 8.47 -7.58 10.74
CA ALA A 175 8.20 -6.36 11.49
C ALA A 175 9.18 -5.22 11.13
N GLY A 176 10.45 -5.53 10.84
CA GLY A 176 11.45 -4.58 10.38
C GLY A 176 11.11 -4.02 8.99
N ALA A 177 10.69 -4.87 8.05
CA ALA A 177 10.29 -4.45 6.72
C ALA A 177 9.01 -3.60 6.75
N MET A 178 8.03 -3.98 7.58
CA MET A 178 6.81 -3.21 7.81
C MET A 178 7.12 -1.83 8.44
N ALA A 179 8.00 -1.79 9.44
CA ALA A 179 8.40 -0.56 10.11
C ALA A 179 9.17 0.38 9.19
N MET A 180 10.08 -0.15 8.37
CA MET A 180 10.77 0.59 7.32
C MET A 180 9.77 1.25 6.37
N SER A 181 8.80 0.47 5.89
CA SER A 181 7.81 0.98 4.95
C SER A 181 6.95 2.09 5.56
N ALA A 182 6.82 2.15 6.89
CA ALA A 182 6.11 3.19 7.64
C ALA A 182 7.00 4.32 8.20
N ALA A 183 8.30 4.32 7.88
CA ALA A 183 9.32 5.22 8.42
C ALA A 183 9.29 6.61 7.76
N PHE A 184 8.17 7.33 7.90
CA PHE A 184 8.00 8.60 7.19
C PHE A 184 9.00 9.68 7.66
N PRO A 185 9.56 10.47 6.71
CA PRO A 185 10.51 11.53 7.05
C PRO A 185 9.95 12.56 8.03
N GLY A 186 10.76 12.95 9.02
CA GLY A 186 10.41 13.95 10.05
C GLY A 186 9.66 13.41 11.26
N GLY A 187 9.10 12.19 11.21
CA GLY A 187 8.42 11.57 12.35
C GLY A 187 9.22 10.43 12.99
N ILE A 188 9.51 9.40 12.20
CA ILE A 188 10.04 8.12 12.68
C ILE A 188 11.55 7.97 12.35
N GLY A 189 12.06 8.64 11.32
CA GLY A 189 13.47 8.49 10.92
C GLY A 189 13.74 7.14 10.25
N PRO A 190 14.90 6.96 9.60
CA PRO A 190 15.15 5.82 8.74
C PRO A 190 15.33 4.52 9.54
N LEU A 191 15.03 3.40 8.89
CA LEU A 191 15.52 2.08 9.30
C LEU A 191 16.97 1.94 8.82
N THR A 192 17.89 1.72 9.74
CA THR A 192 19.31 1.50 9.43
C THR A 192 19.67 0.03 9.63
N PHE A 193 20.38 -0.56 8.66
CA PHE A 193 20.96 -1.89 8.81
C PHE A 193 22.33 -2.00 8.14
N ASP A 194 23.13 -2.95 8.65
CA ASP A 194 24.45 -3.28 8.12
C ASP A 194 24.31 -4.09 6.83
N ALA A 195 24.68 -3.48 5.71
CA ALA A 195 24.66 -4.12 4.41
C ALA A 195 25.77 -5.16 4.26
N THR A 196 26.89 -5.02 4.98
CA THR A 196 28.03 -5.96 4.89
C THR A 196 27.71 -7.32 5.50
N ALA A 197 26.66 -7.41 6.32
CA ALA A 197 26.17 -8.66 6.90
C ALA A 197 25.49 -9.59 5.88
N TYR A 198 25.31 -9.16 4.63
CA TYR A 198 24.61 -9.92 3.60
C TYR A 198 25.40 -10.03 2.31
N GLU A 199 25.15 -11.10 1.56
CA GLU A 199 25.68 -11.28 0.21
C GLU A 199 24.82 -10.55 -0.81
N TRP A 200 25.42 -9.57 -1.49
CA TRP A 200 24.75 -8.78 -2.52
C TRP A 200 25.09 -9.30 -3.91
N ARG A 201 24.10 -9.28 -4.79
CA ARG A 201 24.29 -9.57 -6.20
C ARG A 201 23.63 -8.52 -7.07
N LYS A 202 24.27 -8.18 -8.19
CA LYS A 202 23.77 -7.15 -9.11
C LYS A 202 23.88 -7.63 -10.55
N LYS A 203 22.87 -7.29 -11.35
CA LYS A 203 22.95 -7.44 -12.81
C LYS A 203 23.70 -6.24 -13.39
N GLU A 204 24.53 -6.48 -14.40
CA GLU A 204 25.25 -5.42 -15.12
C GLU A 204 24.29 -4.37 -15.70
N THR A 205 23.21 -4.84 -16.33
CA THR A 205 22.11 -4.02 -16.83
C THR A 205 20.77 -4.66 -16.49
N TRP A 206 19.69 -3.87 -16.50
CA TRP A 206 18.33 -4.36 -16.21
C TRP A 206 17.92 -5.51 -17.13
N ASP A 207 18.24 -5.39 -18.42
CA ASP A 207 17.90 -6.37 -19.46
C ASP A 207 18.97 -7.46 -19.63
N SER A 208 19.98 -7.52 -18.75
CA SER A 208 21.02 -8.54 -18.84
C SER A 208 20.42 -9.93 -18.61
N ILE A 209 20.70 -10.81 -19.57
CA ILE A 209 20.39 -12.24 -19.54
C ILE A 209 21.32 -12.98 -18.59
N GLN A 210 22.51 -12.42 -18.32
CA GLN A 210 23.49 -13.03 -17.44
C GLN A 210 23.00 -13.04 -15.98
N PRO A 211 23.35 -14.09 -15.22
CA PRO A 211 22.98 -14.16 -13.81
C PRO A 211 23.60 -12.99 -13.02
N PRO A 212 22.95 -12.53 -11.95
CA PRO A 212 23.51 -11.47 -11.11
C PRO A 212 24.84 -11.91 -10.49
N GLU A 213 25.85 -11.05 -10.62
CA GLU A 213 27.19 -11.30 -10.08
C GLU A 213 27.31 -10.85 -8.62
N PRO A 214 28.10 -11.54 -7.78
CA PRO A 214 28.34 -11.12 -6.42
C PRO A 214 29.11 -9.79 -6.40
N ILE A 215 28.62 -8.85 -5.60
CA ILE A 215 29.23 -7.53 -5.42
C ILE A 215 29.41 -7.25 -3.93
N LYS A 216 30.38 -6.39 -3.61
CA LYS A 216 30.44 -5.77 -2.28
C LYS A 216 29.50 -4.56 -2.27
N PRO A 217 28.67 -4.38 -1.23
CA PRO A 217 27.84 -3.19 -1.13
C PRO A 217 28.73 -1.95 -1.08
N GLU A 218 28.39 -0.91 -1.83
CA GLU A 218 29.13 0.36 -1.88
C GLU A 218 29.11 1.07 -0.51
N TYR A 219 28.00 0.90 0.22
CA TYR A 219 27.77 1.49 1.54
C TYR A 219 27.70 0.39 2.59
N ALA A 220 28.47 0.54 3.68
CA ALA A 220 28.44 -0.43 4.78
C ALA A 220 27.11 -0.38 5.57
N GLN A 221 26.48 0.78 5.65
CA GLN A 221 25.19 0.99 6.30
C GLN A 221 24.23 1.60 5.28
N LEU A 222 22.99 1.09 5.24
CA LEU A 222 21.93 1.62 4.41
C LEU A 222 20.84 2.27 5.27
N HIS A 223 20.34 3.42 4.84
CA HIS A 223 19.27 4.15 5.50
C HIS A 223 18.01 4.09 4.65
N LEU A 224 17.01 3.37 5.14
CA LEU A 224 15.75 3.18 4.42
C LEU A 224 14.65 4.05 5.01
N TYR A 225 14.01 4.84 4.15
CA TYR A 225 12.82 5.63 4.45
C TYR A 225 11.55 4.97 3.93
N ASP A 226 10.41 5.49 4.36
CA ASP A 226 9.08 5.14 3.84
C ASP A 226 9.05 5.14 2.30
N GLY A 227 8.40 4.13 1.72
CA GLY A 227 8.23 3.99 0.28
C GLY A 227 7.48 5.16 -0.35
N GLY A 228 6.71 5.91 0.44
CA GLY A 228 5.95 7.08 0.02
C GLY A 228 6.80 8.25 -0.49
N VAL A 229 8.10 8.29 -0.13
CA VAL A 229 9.04 9.28 -0.66
C VAL A 229 9.28 9.03 -2.16
N TYR A 230 9.37 7.77 -2.58
CA TYR A 230 9.57 7.38 -3.98
C TYR A 230 8.24 7.23 -4.74
N ASP A 231 7.33 6.43 -4.20
CA ASP A 231 6.03 6.11 -4.78
C ASP A 231 5.00 5.72 -3.69
N ASN A 232 4.20 6.69 -3.24
CA ASN A 232 3.17 6.44 -2.22
C ASN A 232 2.04 5.51 -2.67
N LEU A 233 1.84 5.33 -3.98
CA LEU A 233 0.80 4.45 -4.50
C LEU A 233 1.21 2.98 -4.50
N GLY A 234 2.52 2.70 -4.46
CA GLY A 234 3.05 1.36 -4.63
C GLY A 234 2.76 0.79 -6.02
N ILE A 235 2.60 1.63 -7.04
CA ILE A 235 2.26 1.22 -8.41
C ILE A 235 3.50 0.85 -9.24
N GLU A 236 4.68 1.36 -8.86
CA GLU A 236 5.94 1.18 -9.60
C GLU A 236 6.30 -0.29 -9.91
N PRO A 237 6.02 -1.30 -9.07
CA PRO A 237 6.32 -2.69 -9.41
C PRO A 237 5.46 -3.22 -10.57
N PHE A 238 4.29 -2.64 -10.76
CA PHE A 238 3.24 -3.17 -11.63
C PHE A 238 3.11 -2.39 -12.93
N PHE A 239 3.34 -1.08 -12.90
CA PHE A 239 2.98 -0.19 -13.99
C PHE A 239 4.15 0.69 -14.42
N ASP A 240 4.40 0.76 -15.72
CA ASP A 240 5.34 1.70 -16.32
C ASP A 240 4.59 2.99 -16.63
N VAL A 241 4.90 4.04 -15.86
CA VAL A 241 4.23 5.35 -15.95
C VAL A 241 4.49 6.04 -17.30
N GLY A 242 5.64 5.79 -17.92
CA GLY A 242 6.02 6.40 -19.20
C GLY A 242 5.36 5.70 -20.39
N LYS A 243 5.34 4.36 -20.38
CA LYS A 243 4.71 3.55 -21.43
C LYS A 243 3.20 3.40 -21.27
N GLN A 244 2.66 3.73 -20.09
CA GLN A 244 1.27 3.50 -19.72
C GLN A 244 0.85 2.03 -19.93
N ALA A 245 1.67 1.11 -19.43
CA ALA A 245 1.45 -0.32 -19.60
C ALA A 245 1.91 -1.10 -18.36
N PHE A 246 1.35 -2.30 -18.17
CA PHE A 246 1.86 -3.21 -17.14
C PHE A 246 3.30 -3.62 -17.44
N LYS A 247 4.12 -3.66 -16.39
CA LYS A 247 5.49 -4.16 -16.47
C LYS A 247 5.45 -5.65 -16.69
N LYS A 248 6.23 -6.13 -17.66
CA LYS A 248 6.42 -7.55 -17.89
C LYS A 248 7.25 -8.12 -16.73
N THR A 249 6.90 -9.33 -16.31
CA THR A 249 7.71 -10.11 -15.38
C THR A 249 8.27 -11.33 -16.09
N ASP A 250 9.51 -11.69 -15.78
CA ASP A 250 10.14 -12.90 -16.30
C ASP A 250 9.55 -14.17 -15.66
N ASP A 251 8.93 -14.03 -14.48
CA ASP A 251 8.26 -15.12 -13.79
C ASP A 251 6.83 -15.29 -14.35
N LYS A 252 6.66 -16.29 -15.22
CA LYS A 252 5.37 -16.65 -15.85
C LYS A 252 4.26 -16.97 -14.84
N ASN A 253 4.62 -17.37 -13.62
CA ASN A 253 3.66 -17.66 -12.56
C ASN A 253 3.29 -16.42 -11.75
N ASN A 254 4.05 -15.33 -11.88
CA ASN A 254 3.82 -14.05 -11.23
C ASN A 254 3.19 -13.02 -12.18
N VAL A 255 2.26 -13.42 -13.05
CA VAL A 255 1.59 -12.51 -14.00
C VAL A 255 0.24 -12.09 -13.43
N PHE A 256 -0.10 -10.81 -13.58
CA PHE A 256 -1.44 -10.27 -13.36
C PHE A 256 -1.92 -9.58 -14.65
N ASP A 257 -3.23 -9.58 -14.86
CA ASP A 257 -3.89 -8.93 -16.01
C ASP A 257 -4.92 -7.88 -15.57
N PHE A 258 -5.22 -7.84 -14.26
CA PHE A 258 -6.11 -6.87 -13.65
C PHE A 258 -5.41 -6.19 -12.47
N MET A 259 -5.40 -4.84 -12.42
CA MET A 259 -4.78 -4.12 -11.30
C MET A 259 -5.80 -3.37 -10.46
N VAL A 260 -5.81 -3.63 -9.15
CA VAL A 260 -6.56 -2.84 -8.16
C VAL A 260 -5.59 -1.90 -7.47
N LEU A 261 -5.70 -0.60 -7.78
CA LEU A 261 -4.94 0.45 -7.11
C LEU A 261 -5.81 1.09 -6.01
N SER A 262 -5.52 0.75 -4.76
CA SER A 262 -6.18 1.33 -3.58
C SER A 262 -5.37 2.48 -3.02
N ASP A 263 -5.95 3.69 -3.05
CA ASP A 263 -5.32 4.91 -2.60
C ASP A 263 -6.04 5.49 -1.37
N GLY A 264 -5.53 5.12 -0.19
CA GLY A 264 -5.93 5.63 1.11
C GLY A 264 -5.18 6.89 1.57
N GLY A 265 -4.35 7.46 0.70
CA GLY A 265 -3.60 8.69 0.96
C GLY A 265 -4.52 9.90 1.01
N ALA A 266 -4.40 10.75 2.04
CA ALA A 266 -5.19 11.97 2.11
C ALA A 266 -4.83 12.88 0.91
N PRO A 267 -5.83 13.50 0.26
CA PRO A 267 -5.60 14.54 -0.73
C PRO A 267 -4.82 15.70 -0.11
N TYR A 268 -3.97 16.35 -0.90
CA TYR A 268 -3.26 17.54 -0.46
C TYR A 268 -4.23 18.67 -0.12
N PRO A 269 -4.22 19.21 1.12
CA PRO A 269 -5.18 20.24 1.53
C PRO A 269 -4.83 21.58 0.89
N ARG A 270 -5.81 22.23 0.25
CA ARG A 270 -5.67 23.59 -0.29
C ARG A 270 -5.81 24.59 0.85
N GLY A 271 -4.88 25.55 0.94
CA GLY A 271 -4.84 26.53 2.03
C GLY A 271 -3.62 27.43 1.97
N ALA A 272 -3.63 28.49 2.79
CA ALA A 272 -2.55 29.49 2.87
C ALA A 272 -1.20 28.86 3.20
N ILE A 273 -0.12 29.44 2.67
CA ILE A 273 1.25 29.00 2.99
C ILE A 273 1.67 29.54 4.37
N PRO A 274 2.35 28.73 5.21
CA PRO A 274 2.93 29.23 6.46
C PRO A 274 3.91 30.38 6.22
N SER A 275 4.12 31.21 7.25
CA SER A 275 5.07 32.33 7.19
C SER A 275 6.50 31.85 6.80
N PRO A 276 7.33 32.70 6.18
CA PRO A 276 8.65 32.31 5.66
C PRO A 276 9.56 31.61 6.66
N LEU A 277 9.51 32.01 7.94
CA LEU A 277 10.35 31.47 9.02
C LEU A 277 9.74 30.24 9.71
N HIS A 278 8.51 29.83 9.34
CA HIS A 278 7.84 28.73 10.00
C HIS A 278 8.40 27.37 9.55
N PRO A 279 8.88 26.48 10.45
CA PRO A 279 9.48 25.20 10.07
C PRO A 279 8.56 24.31 9.22
N CYS A 280 7.24 24.37 9.44
CA CYS A 280 6.27 23.62 8.61
C CYS A 280 6.16 24.12 7.17
N ARG A 281 6.79 25.23 6.79
CA ARG A 281 6.85 25.70 5.39
C ARG A 281 7.67 24.75 4.52
N LEU A 282 8.81 24.25 5.02
CA LEU A 282 9.60 23.24 4.31
C LEU A 282 8.81 21.95 4.12
N LYS A 283 8.09 21.52 5.15
CA LYS A 283 7.16 20.38 5.06
C LYS A 283 6.09 20.64 4.00
N ARG A 284 5.47 21.83 3.99
CA ARG A 284 4.45 22.21 2.99
C ARG A 284 5.00 22.12 1.56
N VAL A 285 6.23 22.58 1.32
CA VAL A 285 6.88 22.50 -0.01
C VAL A 285 7.17 21.05 -0.40
N ALA A 286 7.68 20.23 0.52
CA ALA A 286 7.89 18.80 0.27
C ALA A 286 6.57 18.08 -0.03
N ASP A 287 5.51 18.38 0.73
CA ASP A 287 4.16 17.84 0.54
C ASP A 287 3.61 18.16 -0.87
N ILE A 288 3.92 19.34 -1.44
CA ILE A 288 3.57 19.69 -2.84
C ILE A 288 4.29 18.76 -3.81
N GLY A 289 5.60 18.58 -3.64
CA GLY A 289 6.40 17.68 -4.49
C GLY A 289 5.86 16.25 -4.47
N PHE A 290 5.54 15.73 -3.29
CA PHE A 290 4.94 14.41 -3.12
C PHE A 290 3.56 14.30 -3.78
N ASP A 291 2.70 15.32 -3.64
CA ASP A 291 1.39 15.34 -4.30
C ASP A 291 1.52 15.36 -5.83
N GLN A 292 2.46 16.14 -6.38
CA GLN A 292 2.71 16.16 -7.82
C GLN A 292 3.23 14.81 -8.33
N ALA A 293 4.16 14.18 -7.61
CA ALA A 293 4.68 12.86 -7.93
C ALA A 293 3.56 11.80 -7.94
N ARG A 294 2.63 11.87 -6.97
CA ARG A 294 1.43 11.03 -6.95
C ARG A 294 0.50 11.36 -8.13
N ALA A 295 0.20 12.63 -8.37
CA ALA A 295 -0.74 13.07 -9.40
C ALA A 295 -0.31 12.68 -10.81
N ILE A 296 0.99 12.68 -11.13
CA ILE A 296 1.51 12.19 -12.42
C ILE A 296 1.20 10.70 -12.61
N ARG A 297 1.46 9.89 -11.57
CA ARG A 297 1.18 8.44 -11.60
C ARG A 297 -0.32 8.14 -11.73
N VAL A 298 -1.14 8.84 -10.95
CA VAL A 298 -2.61 8.73 -11.05
C VAL A 298 -3.10 9.09 -12.44
N ARG A 299 -2.68 10.23 -13.01
CA ARG A 299 -3.10 10.64 -14.36
C ARG A 299 -2.69 9.61 -15.42
N SER A 300 -1.47 9.11 -15.33
CA SER A 300 -0.95 8.08 -16.25
C SER A 300 -1.77 6.79 -16.15
N PHE A 301 -2.06 6.31 -14.94
CA PHE A 301 -2.85 5.10 -14.73
C PHE A 301 -4.33 5.27 -15.11
N VAL A 302 -4.95 6.40 -14.78
CA VAL A 302 -6.33 6.69 -15.18
C VAL A 302 -6.45 6.79 -16.70
N ASN A 303 -5.46 7.38 -17.39
CA ASN A 303 -5.44 7.41 -18.85
C ASN A 303 -5.33 6.00 -19.43
N PHE A 304 -4.51 5.13 -18.83
CA PHE A 304 -4.45 3.71 -19.20
C PHE A 304 -5.81 3.02 -19.05
N LEU A 305 -6.51 3.22 -17.92
CA LEU A 305 -7.85 2.64 -17.68
C LEU A 305 -8.91 3.16 -18.65
N GLN A 306 -8.82 4.41 -19.10
CA GLN A 306 -9.73 4.97 -20.11
C GLN A 306 -9.60 4.25 -21.46
N ASN A 307 -8.39 3.81 -21.80
CA ASN A 307 -8.11 3.05 -23.02
C ASN A 307 -8.27 1.52 -22.83
N ASN A 308 -8.23 1.04 -21.58
CA ASN A 308 -8.28 -0.38 -21.21
C ASN A 308 -9.22 -0.58 -20.02
N ASN A 309 -10.53 -0.36 -20.25
CA ASN A 309 -11.55 -0.31 -19.20
C ASN A 309 -11.78 -1.62 -18.44
N ALA A 310 -11.31 -2.76 -18.96
CA ALA A 310 -11.37 -4.06 -18.29
C ALA A 310 -10.08 -4.43 -17.53
N SER A 311 -9.06 -3.55 -17.51
CA SER A 311 -7.73 -3.90 -17.00
C SER A 311 -7.46 -3.48 -15.55
N GLY A 312 -8.40 -2.81 -14.87
CA GLY A 312 -8.20 -2.49 -13.45
C GLY A 312 -9.16 -1.47 -12.86
N MET A 313 -8.88 -1.08 -11.61
CA MET A 313 -9.63 -0.10 -10.84
C MET A 313 -8.69 0.89 -10.15
N TYR A 314 -9.13 2.15 -10.08
CA TYR A 314 -8.50 3.18 -9.25
C TYR A 314 -9.44 3.60 -8.13
N LEU A 315 -9.13 3.19 -6.91
CA LEU A 315 -9.96 3.33 -5.73
C LEU A 315 -9.41 4.44 -4.84
N GLN A 316 -9.89 5.66 -5.03
CA GLN A 316 -9.38 6.82 -4.32
C GLN A 316 -10.23 7.17 -3.09
N ILE A 317 -9.59 7.31 -1.93
CA ILE A 317 -10.24 7.89 -0.77
C ILE A 317 -10.78 9.30 -1.08
N GLY A 318 -12.07 9.46 -0.84
CA GLY A 318 -12.78 10.72 -1.06
C GLY A 318 -13.56 10.76 -2.38
N SER A 319 -13.50 9.68 -3.18
CA SER A 319 -14.41 9.51 -4.30
C SER A 319 -15.84 9.42 -3.78
N ASP A 320 -16.71 10.26 -4.31
CA ASP A 320 -18.13 10.32 -3.97
C ASP A 320 -18.90 9.47 -4.99
N PRO A 321 -19.43 8.29 -4.60
CA PRO A 321 -20.13 7.40 -5.52
C PRO A 321 -21.28 8.09 -6.24
N LEU A 322 -22.12 8.84 -5.51
CA LEU A 322 -23.29 9.52 -6.09
C LEU A 322 -22.89 10.54 -7.16
N LYS A 323 -21.89 11.39 -6.88
CA LYS A 323 -21.40 12.36 -7.88
C LYS A 323 -20.76 11.68 -9.08
N ASN A 324 -20.08 10.56 -8.88
CA ASN A 324 -19.45 9.83 -9.97
C ASN A 324 -20.49 9.08 -10.81
N ILE A 325 -21.53 8.50 -10.19
CA ILE A 325 -22.70 7.91 -10.85
C ILE A 325 -23.37 8.94 -11.74
N GLU A 326 -23.69 10.12 -11.19
CA GLU A 326 -24.34 11.19 -11.94
C GLU A 326 -23.51 11.63 -13.15
N ARG A 327 -22.20 11.83 -12.97
CA ARG A 327 -21.28 12.16 -14.06
C ARG A 327 -21.18 11.06 -15.11
N TYR A 328 -21.23 9.79 -14.69
CA TYR A 328 -21.17 8.65 -15.58
C TYR A 328 -22.44 8.53 -16.43
N VAL A 329 -23.61 8.60 -15.79
CA VAL A 329 -24.92 8.56 -16.46
C VAL A 329 -25.07 9.74 -17.43
N MET A 330 -24.60 10.94 -17.08
CA MET A 330 -24.66 12.08 -18.02
C MET A 330 -23.79 11.90 -19.28
N LYS A 331 -22.73 11.07 -19.23
CA LYS A 331 -21.83 10.84 -20.37
C LYS A 331 -22.30 9.75 -21.32
N ARG A 332 -23.16 8.82 -20.88
CA ARG A 332 -23.76 7.79 -21.74
C ARG A 332 -25.19 8.20 -22.10
N SER A 333 -25.56 8.04 -23.37
CA SER A 333 -26.90 8.31 -23.88
C SER A 333 -27.97 7.35 -23.33
N ASP A 334 -27.56 6.29 -22.66
CA ASP A 334 -28.44 5.36 -21.94
C ASP A 334 -28.82 5.96 -20.56
N ARG A 335 -30.08 6.36 -20.44
CA ARG A 335 -30.66 7.06 -19.27
C ARG A 335 -31.07 6.11 -18.14
N SER A 336 -30.56 4.89 -18.10
CA SER A 336 -30.80 4.01 -16.96
C SER A 336 -29.79 4.32 -15.86
N LYS A 337 -30.21 5.06 -14.83
CA LYS A 337 -29.47 5.08 -13.55
C LYS A 337 -29.33 3.62 -13.10
N PRO A 338 -28.16 3.15 -12.67
CA PRO A 338 -28.03 1.81 -12.11
C PRO A 338 -29.10 1.65 -11.03
N LYS A 339 -30.04 0.73 -11.26
CA LYS A 339 -31.12 0.43 -10.31
C LYS A 339 -30.47 -0.21 -9.10
N SER A 340 -30.33 0.53 -8.01
CA SER A 340 -30.18 -0.12 -6.72
C SER A 340 -30.61 0.78 -5.57
N SER A 341 -31.31 0.18 -4.63
CA SER A 341 -31.67 0.68 -3.31
C SER A 341 -30.46 0.77 -2.36
N ILE A 342 -29.26 1.07 -2.89
CA ILE A 342 -28.03 1.10 -2.10
C ILE A 342 -27.90 2.47 -1.43
N GLU A 343 -27.82 2.46 -0.10
CA GLU A 343 -27.58 3.64 0.70
C GLU A 343 -26.07 3.95 0.77
N TRP A 344 -25.63 4.92 -0.03
CA TRP A 344 -24.26 5.41 -0.05
C TRP A 344 -23.96 6.38 1.10
N LEU A 345 -22.70 6.45 1.53
CA LEU A 345 -22.24 7.50 2.43
C LEU A 345 -22.48 8.89 1.83
N THR A 346 -22.96 9.81 2.68
CA THR A 346 -23.12 11.21 2.29
C THR A 346 -21.76 11.90 2.12
N SER A 347 -21.72 13.00 1.36
CA SER A 347 -20.48 13.77 1.18
C SER A 347 -19.87 14.25 2.51
N ASP A 348 -20.66 14.43 3.57
CA ASP A 348 -20.17 14.80 4.90
C ASP A 348 -19.34 13.70 5.57
N TYR A 349 -19.86 12.47 5.55
CA TYR A 349 -19.15 11.31 6.08
C TYR A 349 -17.90 10.99 5.25
N ILE A 350 -17.98 11.15 3.93
CA ILE A 350 -16.81 11.01 3.04
C ILE A 350 -15.74 12.07 3.39
N ARG A 351 -16.13 13.33 3.60
CA ARG A 351 -15.21 14.38 4.08
C ARG A 351 -14.60 14.03 5.42
N LYS A 352 -15.38 13.52 6.38
CA LYS A 352 -14.87 13.06 7.67
C LYS A 352 -13.83 11.95 7.52
N ALA A 353 -14.08 10.97 6.64
CA ALA A 353 -13.14 9.88 6.35
C ALA A 353 -11.82 10.42 5.76
N VAL A 354 -11.90 11.34 4.79
CA VAL A 354 -10.72 11.98 4.15
C VAL A 354 -9.90 12.80 5.15
N CYS A 355 -10.57 13.53 6.04
CA CYS A 355 -9.92 14.40 7.03
C CYS A 355 -9.32 13.65 8.22
N TYR A 356 -9.55 12.33 8.35
CA TYR A 356 -8.93 11.55 9.43
C TYR A 356 -7.40 11.68 9.33
N PRO A 357 -6.67 11.95 10.42
CA PRO A 357 -5.24 12.24 10.36
C PRO A 357 -4.41 11.01 9.97
N THR A 358 -3.28 11.24 9.29
CA THR A 358 -2.26 10.20 9.07
C THR A 358 -1.54 9.92 10.41
N THR A 359 -1.96 8.87 11.11
CA THR A 359 -1.42 8.50 12.43
C THR A 359 -1.40 6.99 12.64
N LEU A 360 -0.61 6.53 13.61
CA LEU A 360 -0.57 5.17 14.13
C LEU A 360 -1.13 5.11 15.57
N ARG A 361 -1.92 6.13 15.96
CA ARG A 361 -2.69 6.16 17.21
C ARG A 361 -3.88 5.22 17.12
N ARG A 362 -4.29 4.70 18.28
CA ARG A 362 -5.53 3.91 18.42
C ARG A 362 -6.70 4.65 17.77
N MET A 363 -7.42 3.97 16.90
CA MET A 363 -8.61 4.50 16.22
C MET A 363 -9.86 4.26 17.06
N VAL A 364 -10.85 5.13 16.97
CA VAL A 364 -12.18 4.86 17.54
C VAL A 364 -12.94 3.91 16.60
N VAL A 365 -13.80 3.05 17.15
CA VAL A 365 -14.52 2.02 16.37
C VAL A 365 -15.37 2.65 15.26
N GLU A 366 -16.00 3.79 15.52
CA GLU A 366 -16.84 4.50 14.56
C GLU A 366 -16.04 5.03 13.37
N ASP A 367 -14.84 5.57 13.62
CA ASP A 367 -13.95 6.05 12.56
C ASP A 367 -13.39 4.89 11.73
N PHE A 368 -13.08 3.76 12.36
CA PHE A 368 -12.69 2.53 11.66
C PHE A 368 -13.80 2.04 10.74
N ASN A 369 -15.02 1.92 11.27
CA ASN A 369 -16.19 1.46 10.52
C ASN A 369 -16.52 2.41 9.36
N LEU A 370 -16.38 3.72 9.57
CA LEU A 370 -16.55 4.74 8.52
C LEU A 370 -15.54 4.54 7.38
N LEU A 371 -14.25 4.37 7.70
CA LEU A 371 -13.20 4.18 6.70
C LEU A 371 -13.36 2.85 5.94
N VAL A 372 -13.72 1.77 6.64
CA VAL A 372 -14.03 0.48 6.02
C VAL A 372 -15.23 0.60 5.10
N ARG A 373 -16.32 1.23 5.55
CA ARG A 373 -17.51 1.45 4.70
C ARG A 373 -17.15 2.27 3.46
N HIS A 374 -16.34 3.31 3.61
CA HIS A 374 -15.92 4.14 2.49
C HIS A 374 -15.05 3.38 1.47
N GLY A 375 -14.10 2.57 1.93
CA GLY A 375 -13.31 1.70 1.05
C GLY A 375 -14.17 0.66 0.32
N TYR A 376 -15.15 0.10 1.02
CA TYR A 376 -16.12 -0.84 0.47
C TYR A 376 -16.95 -0.20 -0.66
N GLU A 377 -17.60 0.93 -0.37
CA GLU A 377 -18.45 1.64 -1.32
C GLU A 377 -17.66 2.20 -2.52
N THR A 378 -16.42 2.64 -2.29
CA THR A 378 -15.52 3.08 -3.38
C THR A 378 -15.23 1.94 -4.34
N THR A 379 -15.02 0.73 -3.83
CA THR A 379 -14.80 -0.48 -4.65
C THR A 379 -16.07 -0.86 -5.40
N GLN A 380 -17.19 -0.93 -4.67
CA GLN A 380 -18.50 -1.26 -5.22
C GLN A 380 -18.91 -0.36 -6.38
N TRP A 381 -18.67 0.96 -6.28
CA TRP A 381 -18.95 1.86 -7.39
C TRP A 381 -18.01 1.64 -8.59
N ASN A 382 -16.72 1.37 -8.37
CA ASN A 382 -15.79 1.13 -9.47
C ASN A 382 -16.10 -0.18 -10.21
N GLU A 383 -16.69 -1.16 -9.56
CA GLU A 383 -17.21 -2.37 -10.22
C GLU A 383 -18.26 -2.03 -11.29
N LEU A 384 -19.13 -1.05 -11.03
CA LEU A 384 -20.14 -0.59 -11.99
C LEU A 384 -19.55 0.08 -13.24
N LEU A 385 -18.24 0.40 -13.23
CA LEU A 385 -17.54 0.94 -14.39
C LEU A 385 -16.99 -0.16 -15.31
N LEU A 386 -16.92 -1.40 -14.83
CA LEU A 386 -16.41 -2.51 -15.61
C LEU A 386 -17.41 -2.90 -16.72
N PRO A 387 -16.94 -3.26 -17.92
CA PRO A 387 -17.79 -3.50 -19.09
C PRO A 387 -18.88 -4.59 -18.95
N ASN A 388 -18.91 -5.39 -17.88
CA ASN A 388 -19.86 -6.50 -17.68
C ASN A 388 -20.66 -6.45 -16.35
N SER A 389 -20.72 -5.30 -15.66
CA SER A 389 -21.38 -5.20 -14.34
C SER A 389 -22.91 -5.23 -14.35
N ASP A 390 -23.55 -5.27 -15.52
CA ASP A 390 -25.01 -5.17 -15.69
C ASP A 390 -25.75 -6.53 -15.65
N LYS A 391 -25.30 -7.48 -14.81
CA LYS A 391 -26.03 -8.73 -14.56
C LYS A 391 -26.53 -8.83 -13.13
#